data_AF-A0A7S0L717-F1
#
_entry.id   AF-A0A7S0L717-F1
#
_cell.length_a   1.000
_cell.length_b   1.000
_cell.length_c   1.000
_cell.angle_alpha   90.00
_cell.angle_beta   90.00
_cell.angle_gamma   90.00
#
_symmetry.space_group_name_H-M   'P 1'
#
loop_
_entity.id
_entity.type
_entity.pdbx_description
1 polymer ?
#
loop_
_entity_poly.entity_id
_entity_poly.type
_entity_poly.pdbx_seq_one_letter_code
_entity_poly.pdbx_strand_id
1 'polypeptide(L)'
;AAGPEAARRLRQVHEATESVRKLHAKGGLVGSPACVVCGDFNSQGLSAVRQLLVEGEVAASFRESGDPTEARQAEAQVTSKTKRQSLGAFVDAYEAVEGEMRTPTLIAPCLAPKMATDEGEPTQALLQALAEMFAVLSADGESLTAAEQEAWLLAVNRRLGRGSEFRAAAALREARNADLSLADFVAIYAAELQAGKFWGIEHDLALVRGAGLTDPAEPPFTATFDYVFYTSSCLELQGTRASLSPEQAAVVRSLPNEWHPSDHLPVAVVLAYRE
;
A
#
# COMPACT_ATOMS: atom_id res chain seq x y z
N ALA A 1 2.73 7.99 1.28
CA ALA A 1 1.51 7.19 1.10
C ALA A 1 0.31 8.10 0.95
N ALA A 2 -0.18 8.26 -0.27
CA ALA A 2 -1.54 8.71 -0.51
C ALA A 2 -2.53 7.61 -0.04
N GLY A 3 -3.76 7.97 0.31
CA GLY A 3 -4.75 6.97 0.75
C GLY A 3 -5.11 5.94 -0.34
N PRO A 4 -5.79 4.82 0.00
CA PRO A 4 -6.15 3.78 -0.97
C PRO A 4 -7.31 4.16 -1.91
N GLU A 5 -7.99 5.29 -1.66
CA GLU A 5 -9.12 5.74 -2.48
C GLU A 5 -8.69 6.87 -3.42
N ALA A 6 -8.98 6.73 -4.72
CA ALA A 6 -8.70 7.73 -5.76
C ALA A 6 -9.07 9.17 -5.37
N ALA A 7 -10.29 9.36 -4.86
CA ALA A 7 -10.79 10.67 -4.45
C ALA A 7 -9.97 11.28 -3.29
N ARG A 8 -9.53 10.44 -2.35
CA ARG A 8 -8.69 10.85 -1.22
C ARG A 8 -7.28 11.21 -1.71
N ARG A 9 -6.67 10.40 -2.57
CA ARG A 9 -5.35 10.68 -3.18
C ARG A 9 -5.36 12.03 -3.88
N LEU A 10 -6.32 12.24 -4.78
CA LEU A 10 -6.48 13.49 -5.52
C LEU A 10 -6.61 14.69 -4.58
N ARG A 11 -7.45 14.58 -3.53
CA ARG A 11 -7.64 15.66 -2.56
C ARG A 11 -6.33 16.00 -1.83
N GLN A 12 -5.60 15.00 -1.34
CA GLN A 12 -4.35 15.20 -0.61
C GLN A 12 -3.30 15.91 -1.47
N VAL A 13 -3.13 15.49 -2.72
CA VAL A 13 -2.17 16.13 -3.65
C VAL A 13 -2.64 17.54 -4.06
N HIS A 14 -3.94 17.73 -4.29
CA HIS A 14 -4.50 19.04 -4.59
C HIS A 14 -4.29 20.04 -3.44
N GLU A 15 -4.51 19.61 -2.20
CA GLU A 15 -4.29 20.45 -1.01
C GLU A 15 -2.80 20.76 -0.80
N ALA A 16 -1.91 19.81 -1.05
CA ALA A 16 -0.47 20.01 -0.98
C ALA A 16 0.02 21.02 -2.02
N THR A 17 -0.40 20.88 -3.28
CA THR A 17 -0.03 21.83 -4.35
C THR A 17 -0.56 23.25 -4.09
N GLU A 18 -1.79 23.39 -3.59
CA GLU A 18 -2.33 24.68 -3.17
C GLU A 18 -1.57 25.30 -1.99
N SER A 19 -1.07 24.48 -1.06
CA SER A 19 -0.27 24.95 0.06
C SER A 19 1.08 25.50 -0.40
N VAL A 20 1.76 24.80 -1.32
CA VAL A 20 3.00 25.29 -1.95
C VAL A 20 2.77 26.63 -2.66
N ARG A 21 1.68 26.73 -3.45
CA ARG A 21 1.31 27.98 -4.14
C ARG A 21 1.15 29.15 -3.18
N LYS A 22 0.42 28.94 -2.08
CA LYS A 22 0.19 29.96 -1.05
C LYS A 22 1.50 30.38 -0.38
N LEU A 23 2.39 29.45 -0.08
CA LEU A 23 3.69 29.73 0.51
C LEU A 23 4.59 30.53 -0.45
N HIS A 24 4.63 30.15 -1.73
CA HIS A 24 5.36 30.87 -2.76
C HIS A 24 4.89 32.33 -2.91
N ALA A 25 3.57 32.53 -2.99
CA ALA A 25 2.96 33.86 -3.07
C ALA A 25 3.25 34.70 -1.81
N LYS A 26 3.15 34.11 -0.62
CA LYS A 26 3.47 34.78 0.66
C LYS A 26 4.94 35.21 0.75
N GLY A 27 5.84 34.45 0.13
CA GLY A 27 7.26 34.77 0.04
C GLY A 27 7.60 35.91 -0.93
N GLY A 28 6.63 36.40 -1.73
CA GLY A 28 6.87 37.43 -2.74
C GLY A 28 7.77 36.96 -3.89
N LEU A 29 7.91 35.65 -4.08
CA LEU A 29 8.70 35.07 -5.15
C LEU A 29 7.97 35.23 -6.50
N VAL A 30 8.72 35.58 -7.54
CA VAL A 30 8.20 35.79 -8.90
C VAL A 30 8.37 34.50 -9.70
N GLY A 31 7.37 34.15 -10.51
CA GLY A 31 7.39 32.98 -11.39
C GLY A 31 6.72 31.75 -10.78
N SER A 32 6.97 30.59 -11.38
CA SER A 32 6.50 29.30 -10.87
C SER A 32 7.50 28.74 -9.85
N PRO A 33 7.04 28.09 -8.77
CA PRO A 33 7.94 27.45 -7.82
C PRO A 33 8.62 26.22 -8.43
N ALA A 34 9.90 26.03 -8.11
CA ALA A 34 10.53 24.71 -8.20
C ALA A 34 9.88 23.78 -7.17
N CYS A 35 9.22 22.71 -7.65
CA CYS A 35 8.46 21.80 -6.81
C CYS A 35 8.70 20.36 -7.22
N VAL A 36 8.84 19.50 -6.22
CA VAL A 36 8.91 18.05 -6.36
C VAL A 36 7.77 17.45 -5.55
N VAL A 37 7.01 16.55 -6.17
CA VAL A 37 5.95 15.76 -5.51
C VAL A 37 6.34 14.29 -5.67
N CYS A 38 6.62 13.62 -4.55
CA CYS A 38 7.12 12.25 -4.57
C CYS A 38 6.58 11.38 -3.43
N GLY A 39 6.65 10.07 -3.65
CA GLY A 39 6.35 9.03 -2.66
C GLY A 39 5.42 7.96 -3.22
N ASP A 40 4.93 7.10 -2.34
CA ASP A 40 3.89 6.12 -2.63
C ASP A 40 2.52 6.79 -2.82
N PHE A 41 1.95 6.60 -4.00
CA PHE A 41 0.63 7.09 -4.41
C PHE A 41 -0.45 6.00 -4.38
N ASN A 42 -0.15 4.72 -4.14
CA ASN A 42 -1.13 3.63 -4.15
C ASN A 42 -2.03 3.66 -5.40
N SER A 43 -1.47 3.96 -6.57
CA SER A 43 -2.16 3.86 -7.85
C SER A 43 -1.17 3.76 -8.99
N GLN A 44 -1.55 3.10 -10.09
CA GLN A 44 -0.78 3.04 -11.32
C GLN A 44 -1.63 3.36 -12.56
N GLY A 45 -0.98 3.45 -13.73
CA GLY A 45 -1.66 3.79 -14.98
C GLY A 45 -2.12 5.25 -15.05
N LEU A 46 -3.31 5.48 -15.58
CA LEU A 46 -3.92 6.80 -15.71
C LEU A 46 -4.63 7.18 -14.41
N SER A 47 -3.87 7.62 -13.42
CA SER A 47 -4.40 8.09 -12.13
C SER A 47 -4.82 9.57 -12.18
N ALA A 48 -5.77 9.96 -11.34
CA ALA A 48 -6.21 11.34 -11.20
C ALA A 48 -5.11 12.22 -10.62
N VAL A 49 -4.20 11.65 -9.83
CA VAL A 49 -3.02 12.37 -9.34
C VAL A 49 -2.09 12.70 -10.51
N ARG A 50 -1.77 11.72 -11.36
CA ARG A 50 -0.95 11.96 -12.56
C ARG A 50 -1.62 13.00 -13.44
N GLN A 51 -2.92 12.86 -13.70
CA GLN A 51 -3.71 13.81 -14.47
C GLN A 51 -3.65 15.23 -13.88
N LEU A 52 -3.79 15.40 -12.56
CA LEU A 52 -3.69 16.71 -11.91
C LEU A 52 -2.31 17.33 -12.06
N LEU A 53 -1.25 16.54 -11.89
CA LEU A 53 0.13 17.03 -11.89
C LEU A 53 0.61 17.34 -13.31
N VAL A 54 0.39 16.41 -14.26
CA VAL A 54 0.89 16.51 -15.64
C VAL A 54 0.02 17.45 -16.48
N GLU A 55 -1.31 17.28 -16.45
CA GLU A 55 -2.23 18.07 -17.28
C GLU A 55 -2.73 19.33 -16.56
N GLY A 56 -2.46 19.47 -15.26
CA GLY A 56 -2.87 20.62 -14.45
C GLY A 56 -4.34 20.61 -14.02
N GLU A 57 -5.13 19.65 -14.50
CA GLU A 57 -6.58 19.59 -14.28
C GLU A 57 -7.13 18.16 -14.24
N VAL A 58 -8.03 17.91 -13.29
CA VAL A 58 -8.91 16.74 -13.26
C VAL A 58 -10.37 17.20 -13.35
N ALA A 59 -11.03 16.89 -14.46
CA ALA A 59 -12.45 17.18 -14.67
C ALA A 59 -13.36 16.24 -13.85
N ALA A 60 -14.61 16.65 -13.60
CA ALA A 60 -15.58 15.80 -12.89
C ALA A 60 -15.97 14.51 -13.66
N SER A 61 -15.75 14.49 -14.98
CA SER A 61 -15.95 13.33 -15.85
C SER A 61 -14.76 12.38 -15.88
N PHE A 62 -13.61 12.74 -15.31
CA PHE A 62 -12.42 11.89 -15.31
C PHE A 62 -12.66 10.59 -14.55
N ARG A 63 -12.08 9.49 -15.05
CA ARG A 63 -12.10 8.15 -14.46
C ARG A 63 -10.68 7.58 -14.51
N GLU A 64 -10.24 6.96 -13.42
CA GLU A 64 -8.95 6.28 -13.39
C GLU A 64 -9.03 5.01 -14.26
N SER A 65 -7.90 4.62 -14.85
CA SER A 65 -7.79 3.41 -15.65
C SER A 65 -6.35 2.88 -15.66
N GLY A 66 -6.19 1.59 -15.95
CA GLY A 66 -4.87 0.96 -16.08
C GLY A 66 -4.28 0.41 -14.77
N ASP A 67 -4.98 0.57 -13.64
CA ASP A 67 -4.65 -0.12 -12.39
C ASP A 67 -5.43 -1.44 -12.24
N PRO A 68 -4.81 -2.62 -12.43
CA PRO A 68 -5.50 -3.90 -12.27
C PRO A 68 -5.89 -4.19 -10.81
N THR A 69 -5.36 -3.44 -9.83
CA THR A 69 -5.70 -3.63 -8.41
C THR A 69 -7.03 -2.99 -8.01
N GLU A 70 -7.58 -2.10 -8.83
CA GLU A 70 -8.81 -1.38 -8.53
C GLU A 70 -9.96 -1.85 -9.45
N ALA A 71 -10.66 -2.91 -9.05
CA ALA A 71 -11.69 -3.61 -9.84
C ALA A 71 -12.90 -2.75 -10.29
N ARG A 72 -12.99 -1.47 -9.90
CA ARG A 72 -14.08 -0.54 -10.29
C ARG A 72 -13.63 0.88 -10.64
N GLN A 73 -12.33 1.11 -10.84
CA GLN A 73 -11.78 2.44 -11.11
C GLN A 73 -12.41 3.15 -12.33
N ALA A 74 -12.73 2.38 -13.37
CA ALA A 74 -13.24 2.91 -14.64
C ALA A 74 -14.65 3.49 -14.50
N GLU A 75 -15.41 3.05 -13.50
CA GLU A 75 -16.78 3.50 -13.23
C GLU A 75 -16.83 4.57 -12.13
N ALA A 76 -15.91 4.48 -11.17
CA ALA A 76 -15.90 5.31 -9.97
C ALA A 76 -15.58 6.79 -10.28
N GLN A 77 -16.47 7.68 -9.86
CA GLN A 77 -16.22 9.12 -9.95
C GLN A 77 -15.17 9.54 -8.93
N VAL A 78 -14.05 10.10 -9.40
CA VAL A 78 -12.95 10.57 -8.52
C VAL A 78 -13.28 11.90 -7.84
N THR A 79 -13.96 12.81 -8.54
CA THR A 79 -14.35 14.12 -8.01
C THR A 79 -15.66 14.61 -8.61
N SER A 80 -16.48 15.29 -7.80
CA SER A 80 -17.72 15.94 -8.26
C SER A 80 -17.49 17.32 -8.88
N LYS A 81 -16.31 17.91 -8.66
CA LYS A 81 -15.93 19.23 -9.17
C LYS A 81 -14.56 19.16 -9.82
N THR A 82 -14.38 19.92 -10.89
CA THR A 82 -13.07 20.09 -11.51
C THR A 82 -12.05 20.59 -10.49
N LYS A 83 -10.90 19.91 -10.46
CA LYS A 83 -9.73 20.29 -9.64
C LYS A 83 -8.63 20.78 -10.56
N ARG A 84 -7.97 21.87 -10.17
CA ARG A 84 -6.87 22.49 -10.93
C ARG A 84 -5.74 22.85 -9.99
N GLN A 85 -4.51 22.73 -10.48
CA GLN A 85 -3.31 23.28 -9.82
C GLN A 85 -2.67 24.34 -10.73
N SER A 86 -1.82 25.21 -10.17
CA SER A 86 -1.20 26.33 -10.89
C SER A 86 0.30 26.52 -10.60
N LEU A 87 0.98 25.43 -10.20
CA LEU A 87 2.42 25.39 -9.99
C LEU A 87 3.22 25.22 -11.29
N GLY A 88 2.54 24.98 -12.42
CA GLY A 88 3.14 24.68 -13.72
C GLY A 88 2.98 23.21 -14.10
N ALA A 89 3.53 22.84 -15.25
CA ALA A 89 3.52 21.46 -15.73
C ALA A 89 4.52 20.62 -14.93
N PHE A 90 4.04 19.51 -14.37
CA PHE A 90 4.93 18.50 -13.82
C PHE A 90 5.32 17.49 -14.89
N VAL A 91 6.54 16.99 -14.79
CA VAL A 91 7.04 15.83 -15.53
C VAL A 91 7.32 14.74 -14.54
N ASP A 92 6.98 13.51 -14.91
CA ASP A 92 7.39 12.34 -14.16
C ASP A 92 8.83 11.95 -14.52
N ALA A 93 9.70 11.89 -13.52
CA ALA A 93 11.11 11.65 -13.72
C ALA A 93 11.42 10.29 -14.35
N TYR A 94 10.68 9.23 -13.99
CA TYR A 94 10.97 7.90 -14.51
C TYR A 94 10.41 7.70 -15.92
N GLU A 95 9.24 8.23 -16.24
CA GLU A 95 8.71 8.18 -17.61
C GLU A 95 9.50 9.05 -18.58
N ALA A 96 10.11 10.14 -18.11
CA ALA A 96 11.03 10.94 -18.92
C ALA A 96 12.29 10.16 -19.38
N VAL A 97 12.66 9.08 -18.67
CA VAL A 97 13.86 8.28 -18.95
C VAL A 97 13.51 6.91 -19.55
N GLU A 98 12.52 6.22 -18.97
CA GLU A 98 12.16 4.84 -19.29
C GLU A 98 10.92 4.74 -20.20
N GLY A 99 10.17 5.84 -20.39
CA GLY A 99 8.89 5.84 -21.11
C GLY A 99 7.73 5.31 -20.28
N GLU A 100 6.68 4.84 -20.96
CA GLU A 100 5.45 4.35 -20.31
C GLU A 100 5.64 3.03 -19.56
N MET A 101 6.55 2.16 -20.02
CA MET A 101 6.85 0.89 -19.36
C MET A 101 7.90 1.10 -18.28
N ARG A 102 7.43 1.26 -17.04
CA ARG A 102 8.30 1.44 -15.88
C ARG A 102 8.55 0.16 -15.12
N THR A 103 9.69 0.12 -14.46
CA THR A 103 9.99 -0.94 -13.50
C THR A 103 9.08 -0.84 -12.28
N PRO A 104 8.53 -1.98 -11.82
CA PRO A 104 7.73 -2.03 -10.60
C PRO A 104 8.50 -1.47 -9.40
N THR A 105 7.80 -0.70 -8.58
CA THR A 105 8.31 -0.21 -7.31
C THR A 105 7.79 -1.05 -6.14
N LEU A 106 6.66 -1.74 -6.28
CA LEU A 106 6.17 -2.73 -5.32
C LEU A 106 6.39 -4.14 -5.89
N ILE A 107 7.00 -5.03 -5.12
CA ILE A 107 7.20 -6.45 -5.48
C ILE A 107 6.86 -7.30 -4.26
N ALA A 108 5.67 -7.89 -4.23
CA ALA A 108 5.18 -8.55 -3.04
C ALA A 108 4.50 -9.88 -3.38
N PRO A 109 4.53 -10.89 -2.49
CA PRO A 109 3.71 -12.09 -2.64
C PRO A 109 2.23 -11.82 -2.98
N CYS A 110 1.64 -12.63 -3.84
CA CYS A 110 0.24 -12.49 -4.24
C CYS A 110 -0.69 -13.08 -3.18
N LEU A 111 -0.97 -12.31 -2.12
CA LEU A 111 -1.77 -12.78 -0.96
C LEU A 111 -3.28 -12.54 -1.10
N ALA A 112 -3.68 -11.43 -1.73
CA ALA A 112 -5.08 -11.02 -1.80
C ALA A 112 -6.03 -12.13 -2.31
N PRO A 113 -5.80 -12.75 -3.48
CA PRO A 113 -6.69 -13.80 -3.99
C PRO A 113 -6.63 -15.10 -3.18
N LYS A 114 -5.62 -15.26 -2.33
CA LYS A 114 -5.47 -16.43 -1.43
C LYS A 114 -6.22 -16.24 -0.13
N MET A 115 -6.40 -14.99 0.31
CA MET A 115 -6.95 -14.65 1.62
C MET A 115 -8.38 -14.14 1.54
N ALA A 116 -8.74 -13.40 0.50
CA ALA A 116 -10.06 -12.81 0.32
C ALA A 116 -10.74 -13.28 -0.98
N THR A 117 -12.07 -13.45 -0.93
CA THR A 117 -12.92 -13.54 -2.13
C THR A 117 -13.09 -12.16 -2.75
N ASP A 118 -13.73 -12.09 -3.92
CA ASP A 118 -14.04 -10.81 -4.59
C ASP A 118 -14.99 -9.93 -3.75
N GLU A 119 -15.75 -10.53 -2.83
CA GLU A 119 -16.60 -9.83 -1.85
C GLU A 119 -15.83 -9.36 -0.60
N GLY A 120 -14.55 -9.70 -0.49
CA GLY A 120 -13.70 -9.35 0.66
C GLY A 120 -13.82 -10.33 1.84
N GLU A 121 -14.48 -11.47 1.67
CA GLU A 121 -14.65 -12.48 2.72
C GLU A 121 -13.45 -13.44 2.78
N PRO A 122 -13.11 -14.01 3.95
CA PRO A 122 -12.04 -15.01 4.05
C PRO A 122 -12.24 -16.20 3.12
N THR A 123 -11.20 -16.59 2.37
CA THR A 123 -11.25 -17.81 1.55
C THR A 123 -11.26 -19.07 2.42
N GLN A 124 -11.69 -20.21 1.85
CA GLN A 124 -11.61 -21.50 2.53
C GLN A 124 -10.17 -21.87 2.92
N ALA A 125 -9.18 -21.50 2.10
CA ALA A 125 -7.77 -21.75 2.39
C ALA A 125 -7.29 -20.96 3.62
N LEU A 126 -7.70 -19.70 3.73
CA LEU A 126 -7.41 -18.88 4.91
C LEU A 126 -8.13 -19.44 6.16
N LEU A 127 -9.41 -19.79 6.05
CA LEU A 127 -10.17 -20.36 7.18
C LEU A 127 -9.53 -21.65 7.69
N GLN A 128 -9.07 -22.52 6.78
CA GLN A 128 -8.35 -23.73 7.16
C GLN A 128 -7.02 -23.41 7.85
N ALA A 129 -6.23 -22.49 7.29
CA ALA A 129 -4.95 -22.10 7.89
C ALA A 129 -5.12 -21.47 9.29
N LEU A 130 -6.18 -20.67 9.49
CA LEU A 130 -6.52 -20.10 10.80
C LEU A 130 -6.96 -21.16 11.80
N ALA A 131 -7.73 -22.17 11.37
CA ALA A 131 -8.11 -23.29 12.23
C ALA A 131 -6.89 -24.12 12.65
N GLU A 132 -5.95 -24.37 11.73
CA GLU A 132 -4.68 -25.03 12.04
C GLU A 132 -3.82 -24.20 12.99
N MET A 133 -3.73 -22.88 12.79
CA MET A 133 -3.05 -21.97 13.72
C MET A 133 -3.69 -21.98 15.12
N PHE A 134 -5.02 -21.96 15.19
CA PHE A 134 -5.75 -22.04 16.45
C PHE A 134 -5.46 -23.34 17.20
N ALA A 135 -5.42 -24.48 16.49
CA ALA A 135 -5.10 -25.78 17.07
C ALA A 135 -3.66 -25.88 17.61
N VAL A 136 -2.71 -25.10 17.08
CA VAL A 136 -1.35 -24.99 17.65
C VAL A 136 -1.36 -24.20 18.97
N LEU A 137 -2.24 -23.20 19.08
CA LEU A 137 -2.31 -22.29 20.22
C LEU A 137 -3.16 -22.84 21.38
N SER A 138 -4.19 -23.63 21.07
CA SER A 138 -5.18 -24.14 22.02
C SER A 138 -4.80 -25.54 22.52
N ALA A 139 -4.62 -25.70 23.82
CA ALA A 139 -4.32 -26.99 24.43
C ALA A 139 -5.49 -27.98 24.38
N ASP A 140 -6.74 -27.48 24.42
CA ASP A 140 -7.95 -28.30 24.37
C ASP A 140 -8.55 -28.43 22.94
N GLY A 141 -8.10 -27.58 22.00
CA GLY A 141 -8.61 -27.52 20.63
C GLY A 141 -9.98 -26.83 20.49
N GLU A 142 -10.56 -26.36 21.58
CA GLU A 142 -11.89 -25.75 21.63
C GLU A 142 -11.83 -24.25 21.91
N SER A 143 -10.91 -23.82 22.79
CA SER A 143 -10.82 -22.45 23.26
C SER A 143 -9.38 -21.99 23.51
N LEU A 144 -9.16 -20.67 23.49
CA LEU A 144 -7.93 -20.06 23.97
C LEU A 144 -8.20 -19.45 25.34
N THR A 145 -7.52 -19.99 26.35
CA THR A 145 -7.45 -19.41 27.69
C THR A 145 -6.77 -18.03 27.66
N ALA A 146 -6.89 -17.28 28.76
CA ALA A 146 -6.21 -15.98 28.87
C ALA A 146 -4.68 -16.11 28.69
N ALA A 147 -4.07 -17.18 29.23
CA ALA A 147 -2.64 -17.43 29.11
C ALA A 147 -2.22 -17.79 27.67
N GLU A 148 -3.00 -18.61 26.97
CA GLU A 148 -2.74 -18.96 25.56
C GLU A 148 -2.93 -17.76 24.64
N GLN A 149 -3.95 -16.93 24.90
CA GLN A 149 -4.15 -15.67 24.19
C GLN A 149 -2.94 -14.73 24.38
N GLU A 150 -2.44 -14.58 25.61
CA GLU A 150 -1.24 -13.76 25.86
C GLU A 150 -0.01 -14.33 25.14
N ALA A 151 0.18 -15.65 25.14
CA ALA A 151 1.28 -16.30 24.44
C ALA A 151 1.21 -16.07 22.92
N TRP A 152 0.03 -16.23 22.33
CA TRP A 152 -0.23 -15.90 20.92
C TRP A 152 0.12 -14.44 20.62
N LEU A 153 -0.46 -13.51 21.37
CA LEU A 153 -0.28 -12.08 21.14
C LEU A 153 1.16 -11.63 21.36
N LEU A 154 1.87 -12.24 22.31
CA LEU A 154 3.29 -11.99 22.54
C LEU A 154 4.15 -12.51 21.37
N ALA A 155 3.81 -13.68 20.82
CA ALA A 155 4.52 -14.24 19.67
C ALA A 155 4.43 -13.30 18.47
N VAL A 156 3.22 -12.91 18.07
CA VAL A 156 3.01 -12.11 16.85
C VAL A 156 3.37 -10.63 17.02
N ASN A 157 3.09 -10.02 18.19
CA ASN A 157 3.35 -8.59 18.41
C ASN A 157 4.72 -8.28 19.01
N ARG A 158 5.45 -9.30 19.48
CA ARG A 158 6.70 -9.23 20.28
C ARG A 158 6.56 -8.51 21.63
N ARG A 159 5.39 -7.97 21.95
CA ARG A 159 5.04 -7.34 23.22
C ARG A 159 3.52 -7.29 23.39
N LEU A 160 3.03 -7.45 24.62
CA LEU A 160 1.62 -7.30 24.95
C LEU A 160 1.16 -5.83 24.84
N GLY A 161 -0.13 -5.62 24.62
CA GLY A 161 -0.74 -4.28 24.50
C GLY A 161 -0.55 -3.59 23.14
N ARG A 162 0.04 -4.27 22.16
CA ARG A 162 0.20 -3.77 20.78
C ARG A 162 -0.63 -4.63 19.82
N GLY A 163 -0.99 -4.07 18.66
CA GLY A 163 -1.75 -4.76 17.63
C GLY A 163 -3.24 -4.48 17.74
N SER A 164 -3.96 -4.54 16.61
CA SER A 164 -5.43 -4.51 16.63
C SER A 164 -6.00 -5.85 17.04
N GLU A 165 -5.27 -6.93 16.78
CA GLU A 165 -5.51 -8.29 17.23
C GLU A 165 -5.62 -8.33 18.76
N PHE A 166 -4.67 -7.70 19.47
CA PHE A 166 -4.72 -7.58 20.93
C PHE A 166 -5.98 -6.85 21.40
N ARG A 167 -6.31 -5.71 20.78
CA ARG A 167 -7.47 -4.90 21.16
C ARG A 167 -8.78 -5.64 20.90
N ALA A 168 -8.87 -6.33 19.77
CA ALA A 168 -10.05 -7.12 19.40
C ALA A 168 -10.23 -8.33 20.33
N ALA A 169 -9.15 -9.07 20.60
CA ALA A 169 -9.14 -10.20 21.52
C ALA A 169 -9.54 -9.77 22.94
N ALA A 170 -8.95 -8.68 23.45
CA ALA A 170 -9.27 -8.13 24.76
C ALA A 170 -10.75 -7.70 24.86
N ALA A 171 -11.25 -6.99 23.85
CA ALA A 171 -12.64 -6.54 23.80
C ALA A 171 -13.64 -7.71 23.78
N LEU A 172 -13.36 -8.76 23.00
CA LEU A 172 -14.23 -9.95 22.92
C LEU A 172 -14.26 -10.72 24.25
N ARG A 173 -13.09 -10.90 24.88
CA ARG A 173 -12.99 -11.54 26.20
C ARG A 173 -13.72 -10.76 27.27
N GLU A 174 -13.54 -9.43 27.32
CA GLU A 174 -14.26 -8.56 28.25
C GLU A 174 -15.77 -8.63 28.05
N ALA A 175 -16.23 -8.55 26.79
CA ALA A 175 -17.66 -8.55 26.47
C ALA A 175 -18.36 -9.88 26.81
N ARG A 176 -17.67 -11.01 26.65
CA ARG A 176 -18.24 -12.35 26.91
C ARG A 176 -17.96 -12.89 28.30
N ASN A 177 -16.94 -12.37 28.97
CA ASN A 177 -16.38 -12.95 30.19
C ASN A 177 -16.07 -14.45 30.04
N ALA A 178 -15.46 -14.82 28.91
CA ALA A 178 -15.18 -16.20 28.52
C ALA A 178 -13.90 -16.31 27.68
N ASP A 179 -13.39 -17.54 27.52
CA ASP A 179 -12.28 -17.86 26.63
C ASP A 179 -12.67 -17.67 25.15
N LEU A 180 -11.66 -17.46 24.29
CA LEU A 180 -11.90 -17.19 22.88
C LEU A 180 -12.09 -18.49 22.11
N SER A 181 -13.21 -18.61 21.41
CA SER A 181 -13.46 -19.75 20.51
C SER A 181 -12.72 -19.58 19.17
N LEU A 182 -12.64 -20.64 18.37
CA LEU A 182 -12.18 -20.56 16.99
C LEU A 182 -12.97 -19.52 16.17
N ALA A 183 -14.28 -19.40 16.39
CA ALA A 183 -15.10 -18.41 15.69
C ALA A 183 -14.70 -16.98 16.03
N ASP A 184 -14.35 -16.70 17.30
CA ASP A 184 -13.87 -15.38 17.73
C ASP A 184 -12.50 -15.08 17.12
N PHE A 185 -11.62 -16.07 17.08
CA PHE A 185 -10.30 -15.96 16.48
C PHE A 185 -10.38 -15.67 14.98
N VAL A 186 -11.23 -16.39 14.24
CA VAL A 186 -11.49 -16.13 12.82
C VAL A 186 -12.07 -14.74 12.62
N ALA A 187 -13.00 -14.28 13.48
CA ALA A 187 -13.57 -12.95 13.38
C ALA A 187 -12.53 -11.83 13.56
N ILE A 188 -11.54 -12.02 14.44
CA ILE A 188 -10.42 -11.08 14.61
C ILE A 188 -9.63 -10.97 13.30
N TYR A 189 -9.23 -12.11 12.71
CA TYR A 189 -8.45 -12.11 11.47
C TYR A 189 -9.26 -11.65 10.25
N ALA A 190 -10.58 -11.90 10.23
CA ALA A 190 -11.46 -11.33 9.21
C ALA A 190 -11.50 -9.79 9.28
N ALA A 191 -11.49 -9.20 10.48
CA ALA A 191 -11.36 -7.75 10.64
C ALA A 191 -9.99 -7.22 10.18
N GLU A 192 -8.90 -7.95 10.44
CA GLU A 192 -7.57 -7.60 9.90
C GLU A 192 -7.55 -7.66 8.35
N LEU A 193 -8.22 -8.66 7.77
CA LEU A 193 -8.35 -8.83 6.33
C LEU A 193 -9.12 -7.66 5.69
N GLN A 194 -10.25 -7.27 6.29
CA GLN A 194 -11.04 -6.11 5.87
C GLN A 194 -10.26 -4.79 6.01
N ALA A 195 -9.30 -4.73 6.94
CA ALA A 195 -8.37 -3.61 7.07
C ALA A 195 -7.20 -3.65 6.07
N GLY A 196 -7.16 -4.64 5.16
CA GLY A 196 -6.14 -4.79 4.13
C GLY A 196 -4.80 -5.31 4.62
N LYS A 197 -4.75 -6.00 5.77
CA LYS A 197 -3.50 -6.39 6.43
C LYS A 197 -3.01 -7.79 6.07
N PHE A 198 -3.06 -8.13 4.78
CA PHE A 198 -2.65 -9.44 4.25
C PHE A 198 -1.28 -9.89 4.77
N TRP A 199 -0.30 -8.98 4.82
CA TRP A 199 1.06 -9.24 5.31
C TRP A 199 1.13 -9.62 6.79
N GLY A 200 0.34 -8.96 7.63
CA GLY A 200 0.29 -9.27 9.06
C GLY A 200 -0.28 -10.66 9.29
N ILE A 201 -1.36 -10.98 8.58
CA ILE A 201 -1.99 -12.31 8.63
C ILE A 201 -1.01 -13.39 8.16
N GLU A 202 -0.32 -13.17 7.03
CA GLU A 202 0.67 -14.11 6.50
C GLU A 202 1.83 -14.33 7.47
N HIS A 203 2.32 -13.26 8.09
CA HIS A 203 3.38 -13.33 9.08
C HIS A 203 2.96 -14.17 10.29
N ASP A 204 1.77 -13.93 10.81
CA ASP A 204 1.24 -14.64 11.98
C ASP A 204 1.08 -16.14 11.70
N LEU A 205 0.50 -16.49 10.54
CA LEU A 205 0.39 -17.87 10.08
C LEU A 205 1.78 -18.52 9.97
N ALA A 206 2.72 -17.87 9.28
CA ALA A 206 4.07 -18.42 9.13
C ALA A 206 4.78 -18.60 10.49
N LEU A 207 4.59 -17.68 11.42
CA LEU A 207 5.23 -17.70 12.73
C LEU A 207 4.65 -18.77 13.67
N VAL A 208 3.32 -18.90 13.74
CA VAL A 208 2.65 -19.76 14.70
C VAL A 208 2.40 -21.16 14.12
N ARG A 209 1.85 -21.23 12.91
CA ARG A 209 1.57 -22.50 12.22
C ARG A 209 2.83 -23.09 11.56
N GLY A 210 3.88 -22.29 11.37
CA GLY A 210 5.11 -22.70 10.68
C GLY A 210 5.01 -22.61 9.15
N ALA A 211 3.86 -22.19 8.62
CA ALA A 211 3.64 -21.99 7.19
C ALA A 211 2.52 -20.97 6.96
N GLY A 212 2.73 -20.04 6.03
CA GLY A 212 1.71 -19.13 5.51
C GLY A 212 0.92 -19.72 4.34
N LEU A 213 0.34 -18.84 3.52
CA LEU A 213 -0.37 -19.14 2.28
C LEU A 213 0.45 -18.82 1.02
N THR A 214 1.58 -18.12 1.17
CA THR A 214 2.48 -17.82 0.06
C THR A 214 3.05 -19.10 -0.54
N ASP A 215 3.06 -19.19 -1.87
CA ASP A 215 3.81 -20.22 -2.59
C ASP A 215 5.07 -19.58 -3.17
N PRO A 216 6.28 -19.96 -2.73
CA PRO A 216 7.54 -19.44 -3.27
C PRO A 216 7.77 -19.71 -4.76
N ALA A 217 7.00 -20.62 -5.37
CA ALA A 217 7.05 -20.91 -6.80
C ALA A 217 6.19 -19.95 -7.63
N GLU A 218 5.21 -19.28 -7.03
CA GLU A 218 4.36 -18.31 -7.74
C GLU A 218 5.11 -17.01 -8.03
N PRO A 219 4.82 -16.35 -9.17
CA PRO A 219 5.34 -15.02 -9.44
C PRO A 219 4.81 -14.01 -8.41
N PRO A 220 5.62 -13.01 -8.00
CA PRO A 220 5.15 -11.94 -7.14
C PRO A 220 4.08 -11.11 -7.85
N PHE A 221 3.22 -10.49 -7.06
CA PHE A 221 2.51 -9.30 -7.46
C PHE A 221 3.49 -8.14 -7.62
N THR A 222 3.36 -7.40 -8.73
CA THR A 222 4.21 -6.24 -9.01
C THR A 222 3.36 -5.04 -9.41
N ALA A 223 3.68 -3.86 -8.87
CA ALA A 223 3.01 -2.61 -9.20
C ALA A 223 3.97 -1.42 -9.20
N THR A 224 3.56 -0.31 -9.82
CA THR A 224 4.30 0.96 -9.78
C THR A 224 3.52 1.96 -8.95
N PHE A 225 3.79 2.08 -7.66
CA PHE A 225 3.08 3.00 -6.77
C PHE A 225 3.94 4.20 -6.33
N ASP A 226 5.26 4.09 -6.36
CA ASP A 226 6.17 5.20 -6.06
C ASP A 226 6.50 6.04 -7.28
N TYR A 227 6.28 7.35 -7.18
CA TYR A 227 6.51 8.30 -8.25
C TYR A 227 7.34 9.50 -7.79
N VAL A 228 8.00 10.16 -8.74
CA VAL A 228 8.69 11.43 -8.54
C VAL A 228 8.32 12.39 -9.67
N PHE A 229 7.44 13.34 -9.37
CA PHE A 229 7.05 14.40 -10.28
C PHE A 229 7.82 15.68 -9.95
N TYR A 230 8.24 16.44 -10.96
CA TYR A 230 8.92 17.72 -10.77
C TYR A 230 8.45 18.80 -11.75
N THR A 231 8.49 20.07 -11.36
CA THR A 231 8.14 21.18 -12.26
C THR A 231 9.22 21.43 -13.29
N SER A 232 8.97 21.04 -14.55
CA SER A 232 9.96 21.08 -15.62
C SER A 232 10.32 22.48 -16.11
N SER A 233 9.56 23.50 -15.71
CA SER A 233 9.87 24.91 -15.99
C SER A 233 11.04 25.45 -15.17
N CYS A 234 11.33 24.85 -14.01
CA CYS A 234 12.32 25.34 -13.05
C CYS A 234 13.40 24.32 -12.74
N LEU A 235 13.09 23.03 -12.95
CA LEU A 235 13.97 21.92 -12.65
C LEU A 235 14.27 21.12 -13.93
N GLU A 236 15.47 20.57 -13.96
CA GLU A 236 15.96 19.66 -15.00
C GLU A 236 16.39 18.34 -14.38
N LEU A 237 15.97 17.23 -14.99
CA LEU A 237 16.37 15.89 -14.58
C LEU A 237 17.77 15.56 -15.10
N GLN A 238 18.68 15.28 -14.16
CA GLN A 238 20.07 14.90 -14.45
C GLN A 238 20.27 13.38 -14.45
N GLY A 239 19.41 12.65 -13.74
CA GLY A 239 19.46 11.19 -13.73
C GLY A 239 18.45 10.56 -12.78
N THR A 240 18.18 9.27 -12.98
CA THR A 240 17.36 8.43 -12.12
C THR A 240 18.21 7.27 -11.58
N ARG A 241 17.79 6.69 -10.44
CA ARG A 241 18.33 5.40 -10.02
C ARG A 241 17.93 4.36 -11.06
N ALA A 242 18.93 3.62 -11.55
CA ALA A 242 18.70 2.52 -12.48
C ALA A 242 17.76 1.47 -11.88
N SER A 243 16.86 1.00 -12.73
CA SER A 243 16.02 -0.16 -12.49
C SER A 243 16.85 -1.42 -12.23
N LEU A 244 16.25 -2.43 -11.59
CA LEU A 244 16.92 -3.70 -11.37
C LEU A 244 17.29 -4.35 -12.70
N SER A 245 18.54 -4.82 -12.82
CA SER A 245 18.93 -5.70 -13.92
C SER A 245 18.11 -7.01 -13.88
N PRO A 246 17.95 -7.73 -15.01
CA PRO A 246 17.26 -9.02 -15.04
C PRO A 246 17.81 -10.01 -14.01
N GLU A 247 19.12 -10.02 -13.78
CA GLU A 247 19.79 -10.86 -12.79
C GLU A 247 19.38 -10.48 -11.36
N GLN A 248 19.31 -9.18 -11.06
CA GLN A 248 18.86 -8.69 -9.75
C GLN A 248 17.36 -8.97 -9.54
N ALA A 249 16.53 -8.74 -10.56
CA ALA A 249 15.11 -9.03 -10.50
C ALA A 249 14.83 -10.52 -10.24
N ALA A 250 15.63 -11.42 -10.83
CA ALA A 250 15.53 -12.86 -10.61
C ALA A 250 15.88 -13.29 -9.16
N VAL A 251 16.74 -12.55 -8.47
CA VAL A 251 17.06 -12.80 -7.04
C VAL A 251 16.02 -12.20 -6.12
N VAL A 252 15.47 -11.02 -6.48
CA VAL A 252 14.56 -10.28 -5.60
C VAL A 252 13.25 -11.02 -5.36
N ARG A 253 12.74 -11.84 -6.30
CA ARG A 253 11.54 -12.72 -6.26
C ARG A 253 10.33 -12.24 -5.45
N SER A 254 10.45 -12.02 -4.15
CA SER A 254 9.47 -11.38 -3.27
C SER A 254 10.17 -10.47 -2.26
N LEU A 255 9.50 -9.36 -1.91
CA LEU A 255 9.94 -8.46 -0.86
C LEU A 255 8.89 -8.39 0.28
N PRO A 256 9.30 -8.05 1.52
CA PRO A 256 10.69 -7.91 1.97
C PRO A 256 11.43 -9.26 2.02
N ASN A 257 12.76 -9.23 2.03
CA ASN A 257 13.61 -10.42 2.18
C ASN A 257 14.88 -10.10 3.01
N GLU A 258 15.81 -11.05 3.13
CA GLU A 258 17.04 -10.89 3.93
C GLU A 258 17.91 -9.69 3.53
N TRP A 259 17.80 -9.25 2.27
CA TRP A 259 18.64 -8.20 1.69
C TRP A 259 17.93 -6.85 1.64
N HIS A 260 16.59 -6.86 1.60
CA HIS A 260 15.80 -5.67 1.38
C HIS A 260 14.58 -5.62 2.31
N PRO A 261 14.52 -4.66 3.25
CA PRO A 261 13.60 -4.69 4.39
C PRO A 261 12.19 -4.16 4.09
N SER A 262 11.90 -3.82 2.84
CA SER A 262 10.67 -3.15 2.39
C SER A 262 10.09 -3.92 1.21
N ASP A 263 8.78 -4.02 1.09
CA ASP A 263 8.08 -4.52 -0.11
C ASP A 263 8.23 -3.58 -1.32
N HIS A 264 8.57 -2.31 -1.05
CA HIS A 264 8.89 -1.31 -2.08
C HIS A 264 10.39 -1.17 -2.36
N LEU A 265 10.74 -1.01 -3.64
CA LEU A 265 12.04 -0.57 -4.14
C LEU A 265 12.14 0.96 -4.12
N PRO A 266 13.26 1.55 -3.68
CA PRO A 266 13.38 3.00 -3.58
C PRO A 266 13.47 3.67 -4.95
N VAL A 267 12.68 4.72 -5.15
CA VAL A 267 12.84 5.66 -6.27
C VAL A 267 13.80 6.79 -5.89
N ALA A 268 14.70 7.16 -6.80
CA ALA A 268 15.63 8.26 -6.56
C ALA A 268 15.99 8.99 -7.85
N VAL A 269 16.14 10.31 -7.75
CA VAL A 269 16.42 11.20 -8.89
C VAL A 269 17.46 12.25 -8.51
N VAL A 270 18.18 12.75 -9.50
CA VAL A 270 19.04 13.94 -9.39
C VAL A 270 18.40 15.05 -10.22
N LEU A 271 18.10 16.17 -9.58
CA LEU A 271 17.50 17.35 -10.19
C LEU A 271 18.44 18.55 -10.05
N ALA A 272 18.51 19.38 -11.09
CA ALA A 272 19.20 20.67 -11.08
C ALA A 272 18.18 21.80 -11.31
N TYR A 273 18.47 23.00 -10.80
CA TYR A 273 17.74 24.19 -11.23
C TYR A 273 18.13 24.51 -12.68
N ARG A 274 17.13 24.89 -13.49
CA ARG A 274 17.39 25.46 -14.81
C ARG A 274 17.99 26.85 -14.67
N GLU A 275 18.94 27.17 -15.52
CA GLU A 275 19.52 28.52 -15.67
C GLU A 275 18.55 29.49 -16.35
#